data_AF-A0A5K1BFA3-F1
#
_entry.id   AF-A0A5K1BFA3-F1
#
_cell.length_a   1.000
_cell.length_b   1.000
_cell.length_c   1.000
_cell.angle_alpha   90.00
_cell.angle_beta   90.00
_cell.angle_gamma   90.00
#
_symmetry.space_group_name_H-M   'P 1'
#
loop_
_entity.id
_entity.type
_entity.pdbx_description
1 polymer ?
#
loop_
_entity_poly.entity_id
_entity_poly.type
_entity_poly.pdbx_seq_one_letter_code
_entity_poly.pdbx_strand_id
1 'polypeptide(L)' 'GAIADEDSPPMEWKVRHKIAMGVARGLHYLHKGCQRRIIHRDIKASNVLLTADFEPQ' A
#
# COMPACT_ATOMS: atom_id res chain seq x y z
N GLY A 1 15.30 -5.03 -3.84
CA GLY A 1 13.89 -5.31 -4.17
C GLY A 1 13.74 -6.80 -4.24
N ALA A 2 12.91 -7.39 -3.40
CA ALA A 2 12.64 -8.81 -3.47
C ALA A 2 11.83 -9.06 -4.75
N ILE A 3 12.46 -9.70 -5.72
CA ILE A 3 11.77 -10.39 -6.81
C ILE A 3 10.94 -11.49 -6.14
N ALA A 4 9.61 -11.41 -6.27
CA ALA A 4 8.76 -12.50 -5.84
C ALA A 4 9.08 -13.70 -6.75
N ASP A 5 9.62 -14.78 -6.17
CA ASP A 5 9.77 -16.04 -6.89
C ASP A 5 8.37 -16.48 -7.36
N GLU A 6 8.20 -16.77 -8.65
CA GLU A 6 6.89 -17.17 -9.21
C GLU A 6 6.35 -18.46 -8.56
N ASP A 7 7.22 -19.25 -7.91
CA ASP A 7 6.88 -20.46 -7.17
C ASP A 7 6.56 -20.20 -5.68
N SER A 8 6.62 -18.95 -5.22
CA SER A 8 6.27 -18.62 -3.83
C SER A 8 4.76 -18.72 -3.59
N PRO A 9 4.33 -19.30 -2.46
CA PRO A 9 2.91 -19.40 -2.16
C PRO A 9 2.28 -18.00 -2.11
N PRO A 10 1.05 -17.83 -2.64
CA PRO A 10 0.38 -16.55 -2.65
C PRO A 10 0.31 -15.95 -1.24
N MET A 11 0.63 -14.66 -1.11
CA MET A 11 0.49 -13.92 0.14
C MET A 11 -0.88 -14.17 0.78
N GLU A 12 -0.91 -14.49 2.08
CA GLU A 12 -2.14 -14.76 2.81
C GLU A 12 -3.16 -13.61 2.67
N TRP A 13 -4.44 -13.96 2.55
CA TRP A 13 -5.52 -12.99 2.40
C TRP A 13 -5.52 -11.92 3.50
N LYS A 14 -5.26 -12.30 4.76
CA LYS A 14 -5.21 -11.36 5.89
C LYS A 14 -4.17 -10.27 5.68
N VAL A 15 -3.00 -10.62 5.12
CA VAL A 15 -1.92 -9.66 4.82
C VAL A 15 -2.34 -8.75 3.66
N ARG A 16 -2.91 -9.30 2.59
CA ARG A 16 -3.43 -8.50 1.46
C ARG A 16 -4.49 -7.49 1.92
N HIS A 17 -5.41 -7.93 2.77
CA HIS A 17 -6.45 -7.07 3.34
C HIS A 17 -5.85 -5.96 4.21
N LYS A 18 -4.86 -6.26 5.05
CA LYS A 18 -4.13 -5.28 5.86
C LYS A 18 -3.50 -4.19 4.99
N ILE A 19 -2.80 -4.60 3.92
CA ILE A 19 -2.17 -3.68 2.94
C ILE A 19 -3.23 -2.78 2.29
N ALA A 20 -4.31 -3.36 1.75
CA ALA A 20 -5.36 -2.61 1.07
C ALA A 20 -6.01 -1.57 2.00
N MET A 21 -6.27 -1.95 3.25
CA MET A 21 -6.79 -1.04 4.27
C MET A 21 -5.80 0.08 4.61
N GLY A 22 -4.51 -0.22 4.70
CA GLY A 22 -3.45 0.79 4.88
C GLY A 22 -3.42 1.81 3.74
N VAL A 23 -3.39 1.34 2.49
CA VAL A 23 -3.39 2.21 1.29
C VAL A 23 -4.63 3.11 1.25
N ALA A 24 -5.81 2.55 1.56
CA ALA A 24 -7.05 3.33 1.62
C ALA A 24 -7.00 4.42 2.69
N ARG A 25 -6.44 4.14 3.88
CA ARG A 25 -6.24 5.15 4.94
C ARG A 25 -5.28 6.24 4.51
N GLY A 26 -4.15 5.89 3.90
CA GLY A 26 -3.17 6.86 3.37
C GLY A 26 -3.79 7.78 2.32
N LEU A 27 -4.50 7.21 1.35
CA LEU A 27 -5.23 7.99 0.33
C LEU A 27 -6.30 8.90 0.93
N HIS A 28 -7.04 8.41 1.92
CA HIS A 28 -8.04 9.23 2.62
C HIS A 28 -7.38 10.43 3.30
N TYR A 29 -6.26 10.20 4.00
CA TYR A 29 -5.49 11.27 4.64
C TYR A 29 -5.01 12.31 3.63
N LEU A 30 -4.41 11.90 2.50
CA LEU A 30 -3.94 12.81 1.46
C LEU A 30 -5.08 13.66 0.86
N HIS A 31 -6.27 13.06 0.68
CA HIS A 31 -7.41 13.73 0.06
C HIS A 31 -8.22 14.63 1.01
N LYS A 32 -8.29 14.25 2.30
CA LYS A 32 -9.26 14.82 3.26
C LYS A 32 -8.65 15.24 4.60
N GLY A 33 -7.53 14.63 5.01
CA GLY A 33 -6.88 14.90 6.30
C GLY A 33 -5.72 15.89 6.25
N CYS A 34 -5.11 16.10 5.08
CA CYS A 34 -3.99 17.03 4.92
C CYS A 34 -4.48 18.48 4.72
N GLN A 35 -3.74 19.45 5.29
CA GLN A 35 -4.05 20.89 5.16
C GLN A 35 -4.05 21.37 3.71
N ARG A 36 -3.20 20.79 2.86
CA ARG A 36 -3.28 20.92 1.40
C ARG A 36 -3.67 19.57 0.83
N ARG A 37 -4.73 19.53 0.04
CA ARG A 37 -5.13 18.32 -0.67
C ARG A 37 -4.02 17.88 -1.62
N ILE A 38 -3.52 16.65 -1.43
CA ILE A 38 -2.52 16.03 -2.30
C ILE A 38 -3.21 15.00 -3.18
N ILE A 39 -2.96 15.03 -4.50
CA ILE A 39 -3.50 14.06 -5.46
C ILE A 39 -2.33 13.22 -5.98
N HIS A 40 -2.31 11.93 -5.65
CA HIS A 40 -1.17 11.04 -5.96
C HIS A 40 -1.00 10.76 -7.47
N ARG A 41 -2.10 10.71 -8.24
CA ARG A 41 -2.18 10.50 -9.71
C ARG A 41 -1.60 9.19 -10.29
N ASP A 42 -0.65 8.54 -9.62
CA ASP A 42 -0.01 7.30 -10.07
C ASP A 42 -0.07 6.22 -8.98
N ILE A 43 -1.29 5.83 -8.61
CA ILE A 43 -1.51 4.74 -7.65
C ILE A 43 -1.44 3.41 -8.40
N LYS A 44 -0.37 2.67 -8.13
CA LYS A 44 -0.12 1.32 -8.65
C LYS A 44 0.69 0.52 -7.64
N ALA A 45 0.62 -0.81 -7.73
CA ALA A 45 1.28 -1.71 -6.77
C ALA A 45 2.77 -1.44 -6.61
N SER A 46 3.48 -1.10 -7.69
CA SER A 46 4.92 -0.80 -7.65
C SER A 46 5.28 0.49 -6.91
N ASN A 47 4.30 1.37 -6.65
CA ASN A 47 4.51 2.67 -5.99
C ASN A 47 4.01 2.67 -4.53
N VAL A 48 3.42 1.57 -4.06
CA VAL A 48 3.04 1.43 -2.66
C VAL A 48 4.24 0.86 -1.91
N LEU A 49 4.94 1.73 -1.19
CA LEU A 49 6.02 1.31 -0.30
C LEU A 49 5.41 0.69 0.96
N LEU A 50 5.80 -0.55 1.24
CA LEU A 50 5.43 -1.25 2.46
C LEU A 50 6.65 -1.32 3.37
N THR A 51 6.43 -1.07 4.67
CA THR A 51 7.41 -1.38 5.71
C THR A 51 7.57 -2.89 5.85
N ALA A 52 8.58 -3.33 6.61
CA ALA A 52 8.78 -4.75 6.93
C ALA A 52 7.56 -5.40 7.61
N ASP A 53 6.69 -4.59 8.24
CA ASP A 53 5.47 -5.01 8.92
C ASP A 53 4.21 -4.94 8.03
N PHE A 54 4.39 -4.75 6.72
CA PHE A 54 3.31 -4.57 5.73
C PHE A 54 2.40 -3.38 6.02
N GLU A 55 2.94 -2.31 6.60
CA GLU A 55 2.26 -1.02 6.74
C GLU A 55 2.64 -0.09 5.58
N PRO A 56 1.72 0.77 5.11
CA PRO A 56 2.05 1.78 4.11
C PRO A 56 3.03 2.82 4.68
N GLN A 57 4.04 3.19 3.89
CA GLN A 57 5.03 4.24 4.20
C GLN A 57 4.77 5.53 3.43
#